data_AF-A0A8W8LAD9-F1
#
_entry.id   AF-A0A8W8LAD9-F1
#
_cell.length_a   1.000
_cell.length_b   1.000
_cell.length_c   1.000
_cell.angle_alpha   90.00
_cell.angle_beta   90.00
_cell.angle_gamma   90.00
#
_symmetry.space_group_name_H-M   'P 1'
#
loop_
_entity.id
_entity.type
_entity.pdbx_description
1 polymer ?
#
loop_
_entity_poly.entity_id
_entity_poly.type
_entity_poly.pdbx_seq_one_letter_code
_entity_poly.pdbx_strand_id
1 'polypeptide(L)'
;MTFDYSKCSTVQAFSQEGIVSCVYSTLVGSTYFASVLNPGEVASSTYNRFTCFALSENGGQVMMSDSAGSCAAGQSPTTKATTGSGVLTLSIKDSCCKYILSHIYVLYQ
;
A
#
# COMPACT_ATOMS: atom_id res chain seq x y z
N MET A 1 1.16 -8.39 3.21
CA MET A 1 2.23 -7.38 3.04
C MET A 1 2.61 -6.86 4.40
N THR A 2 3.89 -6.56 4.60
CA THR A 2 4.42 -6.16 5.90
C THR A 2 5.31 -4.93 5.76
N PHE A 3 5.09 -3.93 6.62
CA PHE A 3 5.86 -2.70 6.75
C PHE A 3 6.73 -2.81 8.01
N ASP A 4 8.04 -2.64 7.83
CA ASP A 4 9.00 -2.62 8.94
C ASP A 4 9.25 -1.18 9.38
N TYR A 5 8.49 -0.72 10.37
CA TYR A 5 8.58 0.67 10.84
C TYR A 5 9.85 1.00 11.61
N SER A 6 10.68 0.01 11.94
CA SER A 6 12.04 0.27 12.43
C SER A 6 12.94 0.88 11.36
N LYS A 7 12.61 0.66 10.08
CA LYS A 7 13.32 1.21 8.91
C LYS A 7 12.66 2.46 8.34
N CYS A 8 11.34 2.59 8.49
CA CYS A 8 10.59 3.77 8.07
C CYS A 8 9.53 4.11 9.12
N SER A 9 9.72 5.19 9.88
CA SER A 9 8.81 5.54 10.97
C SER A 9 7.44 6.05 10.51
N THR A 10 7.25 6.28 9.21
CA THR A 10 5.95 6.70 8.67
C THR A 10 4.98 5.52 8.70
N VAL A 11 3.92 5.66 9.49
CA VAL A 11 2.83 4.68 9.53
C VAL A 11 2.12 4.67 8.17
N GLN A 12 2.17 3.53 7.51
CA GLN A 12 1.55 3.29 6.20
C GLN A 12 0.38 2.34 6.36
N ALA A 13 -0.50 2.31 5.36
CA ALA A 13 -1.67 1.43 5.37
C ALA A 13 -2.62 1.61 6.57
N PHE A 14 -2.43 2.68 7.36
CA PHE A 14 -3.13 2.92 8.62
C PHE A 14 -3.09 1.70 9.57
N SER A 15 -1.98 0.96 9.58
CA SER A 15 -1.76 -0.21 10.44
C SER A 15 -0.61 0.06 11.39
N GLN A 16 -0.86 -0.08 12.70
CA GLN A 16 0.15 0.10 13.74
C GLN A 16 1.20 -1.02 13.70
N GLU A 17 0.75 -2.23 13.46
CA GLU A 17 1.55 -3.45 13.42
C GLU A 17 2.31 -3.58 12.10
N GLY A 18 1.93 -2.78 11.10
CA GLY A 18 2.51 -2.81 9.76
C GLY A 18 2.12 -4.06 8.97
N ILE A 19 1.12 -4.83 9.40
CA ILE A 19 0.71 -6.07 8.74
C ILE A 19 -0.64 -5.84 8.06
N VAL A 20 -0.73 -6.10 6.76
CA VAL A 20 -1.98 -6.03 6.01
C VAL A 20 -2.14 -7.20 5.04
N SER A 21 -3.38 -7.63 4.83
CA SER A 21 -3.74 -8.72 3.91
C SER A 21 -4.43 -8.17 2.67
N CYS A 22 -4.06 -8.65 1.48
CA CYS A 22 -4.75 -8.26 0.25
C CYS A 22 -6.15 -8.86 0.23
N VAL A 23 -7.17 -8.03 -0.01
CA VAL A 23 -8.57 -8.46 -0.15
C VAL A 23 -8.97 -8.52 -1.62
N TYR A 24 -8.58 -7.50 -2.39
CA TYR A 24 -8.91 -7.40 -3.80
C TYR A 24 -7.89 -6.54 -4.52
N SER A 25 -7.64 -6.84 -5.79
CA SER A 25 -6.82 -5.99 -6.66
C SER A 25 -7.38 -5.91 -8.07
N THR A 26 -7.17 -4.79 -8.74
CA THR A 26 -7.52 -4.58 -10.14
C THR A 26 -6.47 -3.72 -10.84
N LEU A 27 -6.42 -3.80 -12.17
CA LEU A 27 -5.56 -2.98 -13.02
C LEU A 27 -6.43 -2.11 -13.91
N VAL A 28 -6.22 -0.79 -13.86
CA VAL A 28 -6.89 0.17 -14.74
C VAL A 28 -5.82 0.98 -15.45
N GLY A 29 -5.72 0.79 -16.78
CA GLY A 29 -4.59 1.32 -17.55
C GLY A 29 -3.28 0.71 -17.07
N SER A 30 -2.36 1.54 -16.61
CA SER A 30 -1.06 1.15 -16.04
C SER A 30 -1.03 1.17 -14.50
N THR A 31 -2.14 1.49 -13.85
CA THR A 31 -2.21 1.63 -12.39
C THR A 31 -2.84 0.41 -11.75
N TYR A 32 -2.11 -0.23 -10.85
CA TYR A 32 -2.63 -1.28 -9.98
C TYR A 32 -3.32 -0.67 -8.77
N PHE A 33 -4.54 -1.09 -8.50
CA PHE A 33 -5.29 -0.73 -7.31
C PHE A 33 -5.43 -1.96 -6.43
N ALA A 34 -5.08 -1.86 -5.15
CA ALA A 34 -5.18 -2.95 -4.19
C ALA A 34 -5.90 -2.49 -2.93
N SER A 35 -7.02 -3.14 -2.62
CA SER A 35 -7.71 -3.00 -1.34
C SER A 35 -7.14 -4.02 -0.36
N VAL A 36 -6.70 -3.54 0.80
CA VAL A 36 -6.11 -4.38 1.84
C VAL A 36 -6.87 -4.23 3.16
N LEU A 37 -6.83 -5.30 3.95
CA LEU A 37 -7.37 -5.40 5.29
C LEU A 37 -6.22 -5.24 6.29
N ASN A 38 -6.35 -4.30 7.22
CA ASN A 38 -5.57 -4.26 8.44
C ASN A 38 -6.26 -5.18 9.48
N PRO A 39 -5.67 -6.32 9.88
CA PRO A 39 -6.25 -7.20 10.89
C PRO A 39 -6.06 -6.66 12.32
N GLY A 40 -5.17 -5.69 12.52
CA GLY A 40 -4.84 -5.12 13.83
C GLY A 40 -5.92 -4.26 14.46
N GLU A 41 -5.52 -3.54 15.52
CA GLU A 41 -6.39 -2.64 16.28
C GLU A 41 -6.73 -1.38 15.47
N VAL A 42 -7.97 -0.89 15.59
CA VAL A 42 -8.47 0.29 14.85
C VAL A 42 -9.21 1.30 15.75
N ALA A 43 -9.08 1.18 17.07
CA ALA A 43 -9.73 2.08 18.03
C ALA A 43 -9.31 3.56 17.92
N SER A 44 -8.17 3.87 17.29
CA SER A 44 -7.71 5.24 17.03
C SER A 44 -8.16 5.74 15.65
N SER A 45 -8.45 7.05 15.54
CA SER A 45 -8.73 7.71 14.25
C SER A 45 -7.54 7.70 13.27
N THR A 46 -6.35 7.34 13.75
CA THR A 46 -5.14 7.17 12.93
C THR A 46 -5.13 5.85 12.15
N TYR A 47 -5.87 4.83 12.61
CA TYR A 47 -5.83 3.49 12.03
C TYR A 47 -7.13 3.18 11.30
N ASN A 48 -7.03 2.40 10.23
CA ASN A 48 -8.19 2.06 9.40
C ASN A 48 -8.24 0.56 9.14
N ARG A 49 -9.45 0.01 9.12
CA ARG A 49 -9.67 -1.42 8.83
C ARG A 49 -9.34 -1.76 7.38
N PHE A 50 -9.64 -0.83 6.47
CA PHE A 50 -9.37 -0.99 5.04
C PHE A 50 -8.53 0.16 4.52
N THR A 51 -7.66 -0.17 3.57
CA THR A 51 -6.79 0.78 2.88
C THR A 51 -6.79 0.45 1.39
N CYS A 52 -6.89 1.46 0.54
CA CYS A 52 -6.53 1.31 -0.86
C CYS A 52 -5.11 1.77 -1.13
N PHE A 53 -4.38 0.96 -1.89
CA PHE A 53 -3.16 1.37 -2.55
C PHE A 53 -3.40 1.60 -4.04
N ALA A 54 -2.84 2.69 -4.57
CA ALA A 54 -2.64 2.89 -6.00
C ALA A 54 -1.14 2.76 -6.29
N LEU A 55 -0.76 1.84 -7.16
CA LEU A 55 0.62 1.51 -7.49
C LEU A 55 0.88 1.71 -8.99
N SER A 56 2.04 2.26 -9.33
CA SER A 56 2.58 2.22 -10.69
C SER A 56 4.07 1.91 -10.66
N GLU A 57 4.54 1.19 -11.66
CA GLU A 57 5.97 0.95 -11.85
C GLU A 57 6.52 1.97 -12.86
N ASN A 58 7.70 2.51 -12.56
CA ASN A 58 8.44 3.38 -13.46
C ASN A 58 9.95 3.19 -13.22
N GLY A 59 10.67 2.71 -14.23
CA GLY A 59 12.13 2.64 -14.22
C GLY A 59 12.72 1.73 -13.12
N GLY A 60 12.03 0.64 -12.77
CA GLY A 60 12.44 -0.30 -11.73
C GLY A 60 12.03 0.10 -10.31
N GLN A 61 11.28 1.19 -10.16
CA GLN A 61 10.72 1.63 -8.88
C GLN A 61 9.20 1.53 -8.91
N VAL A 62 8.60 1.19 -7.77
CA VAL A 62 7.15 1.24 -7.58
C VAL A 62 6.79 2.49 -6.82
N MET A 63 6.02 3.36 -7.45
CA MET A 63 5.35 4.48 -6.80
C MET A 63 4.03 4.00 -6.23
N MET A 64 3.74 4.38 -4.98
CA MET A 64 2.54 3.97 -4.28
C MET A 64 1.95 5.14 -3.50
N SER A 65 0.63 5.32 -3.57
CA SER A 65 -0.11 6.13 -2.60
C SER A 65 -1.11 5.26 -1.84
N ASP A 66 -1.37 5.62 -0.59
CA ASP A 66 -2.38 4.99 0.23
C ASP A 66 -3.58 5.91 0.46
N SER A 67 -4.75 5.33 0.74
CA SER A 67 -5.98 6.05 1.06
C SER A 67 -6.82 5.22 2.02
N ALA A 68 -7.31 5.82 3.10
CA ALA A 68 -8.21 5.13 4.02
C ALA A 68 -9.51 4.70 3.31
N GLY A 69 -9.95 3.47 3.55
CA GLY A 69 -11.17 2.90 2.96
C GLY A 69 -10.93 2.08 1.69
N SER A 70 -11.94 2.07 0.81
CA SER A 70 -11.88 1.39 -0.48
C SER A 70 -11.18 2.23 -1.55
N CYS A 71 -10.79 1.60 -2.66
CA CYS A 71 -10.14 2.30 -3.75
C CYS A 71 -11.04 3.37 -4.37
N ALA A 72 -10.59 4.62 -4.24
CA ALA A 72 -11.25 5.76 -4.84
C ALA A 72 -11.01 5.77 -6.35
N ALA A 73 -12.06 6.05 -7.12
CA ALA A 73 -11.94 6.25 -8.55
C ALA A 73 -10.96 7.40 -8.84
N GLY A 74 -9.89 7.11 -9.59
CA GLY A 74 -8.89 8.12 -9.97
C GLY A 74 -7.81 8.41 -8.93
N GLN A 75 -7.64 7.59 -7.89
CA GLN A 75 -6.47 7.70 -7.01
C GLN A 75 -5.17 7.58 -7.83
N SER A 76 -4.26 8.53 -7.63
CA SER A 76 -2.97 8.58 -8.32
C SER A 76 -1.88 7.90 -7.49
N PRO A 77 -1.01 7.06 -8.08
CA PRO A 77 0.13 6.46 -7.36
C PRO A 77 1.19 7.47 -6.92
N THR A 78 1.24 8.65 -7.57
CA THR A 78 2.30 9.66 -7.37
C THR A 78 1.81 10.89 -6.62
N THR A 79 0.53 10.94 -6.25
CA THR A 79 -0.06 12.06 -5.53
C THR A 79 -0.72 11.53 -4.27
N LYS A 80 -0.43 12.16 -3.12
CA LYS A 80 -1.05 11.82 -1.84
C LYS A 80 -2.58 11.95 -1.95
N ALA A 81 -3.32 10.92 -1.58
CA ALA A 81 -4.78 10.98 -1.50
C ALA A 81 -5.24 11.87 -0.33
N THR A 82 -6.44 12.44 -0.41
CA THR A 82 -7.01 13.30 0.65
C THR A 82 -7.00 12.62 2.02
N THR A 83 -7.37 11.34 2.06
CA THR A 83 -7.36 10.49 3.26
C THR A 83 -6.13 9.58 3.32
N GLY A 84 -5.09 9.89 2.54
CA GLY A 84 -3.84 9.13 2.47
C GLY A 84 -2.82 9.57 3.52
N SER A 85 -1.90 8.68 3.88
CA SER A 85 -0.77 9.02 4.74
C SER A 85 0.36 9.66 3.94
N GLY A 86 0.56 9.27 2.67
CA GLY A 86 1.60 9.83 1.83
C GLY A 86 1.74 9.19 0.45
N VAL A 87 2.92 9.42 -0.13
CA VAL A 87 3.40 8.72 -1.33
C VAL A 87 4.70 8.02 -0.94
N LEU A 88 4.83 6.78 -1.39
CA LEU A 88 5.97 5.91 -1.18
C LEU A 88 6.64 5.63 -2.51
N THR A 89 7.98 5.63 -2.51
CA THR A 89 8.80 5.09 -3.59
C THR A 89 9.46 3.83 -3.09
N LEU A 90 9.14 2.70 -3.72
CA LEU A 90 9.61 1.39 -3.32
C LEU A 90 10.62 0.89 -4.35
N SER A 91 11.78 0.42 -3.88
CA SER A 91 12.71 -0.32 -4.72
C SER A 91 12.21 -1.75 -4.91
N ILE A 92 12.11 -2.20 -6.15
CA ILE A 92 11.73 -3.58 -6.44
C ILE A 92 12.90 -4.49 -6.11
N LYS A 93 12.81 -5.22 -4.99
CA LYS A 93 13.82 -6.22 -4.62
C LYS A 93 13.51 -7.60 -5.22
N ASP A 94 12.23 -7.97 -5.25
CA ASP A 94 11.77 -9.23 -5.81
C ASP A 94 10.32 -9.07 -6.29
N SER A 95 9.98 -9.68 -7.43
CA SER A 95 8.61 -9.70 -7.93
C SER A 95 7.95 -11.00 -7.45
N CYS A 96 6.87 -10.90 -6.67
CA CYS A 96 6.07 -12.09 -6.35
C CYS A 96 5.68 -12.78 -7.66
N CYS A 97 6.03 -14.07 -7.81
CA CYS A 97 5.71 -14.85 -8.99
C CYS A 97 4.25 -14.64 -9.42
N LYS A 98 4.08 -14.53 -10.74
CA LYS A 98 2.92 -14.15 -11.58
C LYS A 98 1.51 -14.68 -11.23
N TYR A 99 1.30 -15.41 -10.14
CA TYR A 99 0.02 -16.05 -9.83
C TYR A 99 -0.50 -15.96 -8.40
N ILE A 100 0.26 -15.56 -7.37
CA ILE A 100 -0.30 -15.48 -6.01
C ILE A 100 0.34 -14.32 -5.24
N LEU A 101 -0.41 -13.22 -5.08
CA LEU A 101 -0.07 -12.09 -4.22
C LEU A 101 -0.15 -12.53 -2.75
N SER A 102 0.98 -12.94 -2.16
CA SER A 102 1.01 -13.21 -0.71
C SER A 102 2.14 -12.51 0.05
N HIS A 103 3.29 -12.20 -0.54
CA HIS A 103 4.42 -11.66 0.25
C HIS A 103 5.28 -10.64 -0.51
N ILE A 104 4.77 -9.42 -0.66
CA ILE A 104 5.62 -8.27 -1.02
C ILE A 104 6.46 -7.89 0.20
N TYR A 105 7.79 -8.03 0.10
CA TYR A 105 8.76 -7.52 1.06
C TYR A 105 9.19 -6.12 0.62
N VAL A 106 8.78 -5.11 1.38
CA VAL A 106 9.19 -3.72 1.14
C VAL A 106 10.46 -3.43 1.95
N LEU A 107 11.57 -3.17 1.28
CA LEU A 107 12.80 -2.66 1.90
C LEU A 107 13.10 -1.29 1.29
N TYR A 108 13.08 -0.27 2.14
CA TYR A 108 13.40 1.11 1.77
C TYR A 108 14.93 1.30 1.68
N GLN A 109 15.38 2.08 0.70
CA GLN A 109 16.66 2.78 0.73
C GLN A 109 16.39 4.26 0.96
#